data_AF-A0A6I3FDZ9-F1
#
_entry.id   AF-A0A6I3FDZ9-F1
#
_cell.length_a   1.000
_cell.length_b   1.000
_cell.length_c   1.000
_cell.angle_alpha   90.00
_cell.angle_beta   90.00
_cell.angle_gamma   90.00
#
_symmetry.space_group_name_H-M   'P 1'
#
loop_
_entity.id
_entity.type
_entity.pdbx_description
1 polymer ?
#
loop_
_entity_poly.entity_id
_entity_poly.type
_entity_poly.pdbx_seq_one_letter_code
_entity_poly.pdbx_strand_id
1 'polypeptide(L)'
;MTQNQRSGKKWSARDAKRCILVPTDLDHKYSRGVLGVITGSAQYPGAAVLSTAAAAATGVGMIRFHSSSGLAHLVLHTTPSAVVQPGKVAAWLIGSGIPAKKYSDISTWLRHRWFKLASLQSVPTVLDAGALYLTGSLEQPTLITPHSGELSALLTSRGVPVSVEAIEADPKKWVQGAAKTLGVTVLLKGSITFVANDELVIELPVATPWLATAGSGDVLAGIIGALVATNSVEILNDKNRLAEVAATGAYIHAHAAKNASRGGPISAEMIIKEISGAISQLLK
;
A
#
# COMPACT_ATOMS: atom_id res chain seq x y z
N MET A 1 29.77 -9.20 20.23
CA MET A 1 28.37 -9.67 20.13
C MET A 1 27.96 -9.62 18.67
N THR A 2 28.07 -10.73 17.98
CA THR A 2 27.78 -10.87 16.54
C THR A 2 26.28 -10.72 16.30
N GLN A 3 25.87 -9.64 15.62
CA GLN A 3 24.50 -9.49 15.13
C GLN A 3 24.24 -10.61 14.12
N ASN A 4 23.35 -11.54 14.48
CA ASN A 4 22.82 -12.52 13.56
C ASN A 4 22.00 -11.74 12.52
N GLN A 5 22.61 -11.41 11.37
CA GLN A 5 21.89 -10.88 10.22
C GLN A 5 20.87 -11.94 9.82
N ARG A 6 19.59 -11.78 10.20
CA ARG A 6 18.51 -12.63 9.69
C ARG A 6 18.61 -12.62 8.15
N SER A 7 18.90 -13.78 7.55
CA SER A 7 18.93 -13.92 6.09
C SER A 7 17.55 -13.53 5.58
N GLY A 8 17.48 -12.54 4.68
CA GLY A 8 16.19 -12.08 4.15
C GLY A 8 15.53 -13.20 3.36
N LYS A 9 14.23 -13.43 3.57
CA LYS A 9 13.45 -14.37 2.76
C LYS A 9 13.26 -13.76 1.38
N LYS A 10 13.73 -14.43 0.31
CA LYS A 10 13.40 -14.02 -1.06
C LYS A 10 11.94 -14.36 -1.35
N TRP A 11 11.17 -13.40 -1.84
CA TRP A 11 9.75 -13.62 -2.16
C TRP A 11 9.59 -14.25 -3.54
N SER A 12 8.87 -15.37 -3.60
CA SER A 12 8.61 -16.10 -4.85
C SER A 12 7.15 -16.03 -5.28
N ALA A 13 6.88 -16.43 -6.53
CA ALA A 13 5.51 -16.59 -7.03
C ALA A 13 4.68 -17.57 -6.17
N ARG A 14 5.31 -18.61 -5.59
CA ARG A 14 4.62 -19.57 -4.71
C ARG A 14 4.20 -18.93 -3.39
N ASP A 15 5.02 -18.05 -2.84
CA ASP A 15 4.69 -17.29 -1.64
C ASP A 15 3.57 -16.28 -1.93
N ALA A 16 3.66 -15.56 -3.05
CA ALA A 16 2.64 -14.63 -3.52
C ALA A 16 1.26 -15.31 -3.69
N LYS A 17 1.23 -16.49 -4.34
CA LYS A 17 0.01 -17.29 -4.55
C LYS A 17 -0.75 -17.56 -3.24
N ARG A 18 -0.06 -17.79 -2.13
CA ARG A 18 -0.68 -18.09 -0.82
C ARG A 18 -1.40 -16.89 -0.20
N CYS A 19 -1.11 -15.67 -0.65
CA CYS A 19 -1.74 -14.45 -0.14
C CYS A 19 -2.89 -13.96 -1.03
N ILE A 20 -3.16 -14.65 -2.15
CA ILE A 20 -4.26 -14.33 -3.05
C ILE A 20 -5.43 -15.24 -2.69
N LEU A 21 -6.47 -14.68 -2.07
CA LEU A 21 -7.69 -15.42 -1.74
C LEU A 21 -8.57 -15.53 -2.97
N VAL A 22 -8.76 -16.76 -3.46
CA VAL A 22 -9.63 -17.06 -4.60
C VAL A 22 -11.08 -17.16 -4.11
N PRO A 23 -12.03 -16.37 -4.65
CA PRO A 23 -13.42 -16.43 -4.23
C PRO A 23 -14.06 -17.80 -4.50
N THR A 24 -15.00 -18.18 -3.65
CA THR A 24 -15.83 -19.39 -3.76
C THR A 24 -17.30 -19.04 -3.99
N ASP A 25 -18.14 -20.04 -4.26
CA ASP A 25 -19.59 -19.82 -4.50
C ASP A 25 -20.35 -19.28 -3.28
N LEU A 26 -19.74 -19.33 -2.08
CA LEU A 26 -20.31 -18.78 -0.85
C LEU A 26 -19.97 -17.30 -0.65
N ASP A 27 -19.07 -16.74 -1.46
CA ASP A 27 -18.58 -15.38 -1.29
C ASP A 27 -19.51 -14.33 -1.88
N HIS A 28 -19.68 -13.24 -1.14
CA HIS A 28 -20.38 -12.04 -1.57
C HIS A 28 -19.48 -10.80 -1.45
N LYS A 29 -19.90 -9.66 -2.02
CA LYS A 29 -19.11 -8.41 -2.04
C LYS A 29 -18.54 -7.95 -0.69
N TYR A 30 -19.16 -8.31 0.43
CA TYR A 30 -18.66 -7.98 1.77
C TYR A 30 -17.67 -9.01 2.36
N SER A 31 -17.73 -10.28 1.92
CA SER A 31 -16.85 -11.35 2.43
C SER A 31 -15.50 -11.30 1.73
N ARG A 32 -15.48 -10.83 0.46
CA ARG A 32 -14.25 -10.56 -0.30
C ARG A 32 -13.53 -9.27 0.09
N GLY A 33 -13.75 -8.79 1.32
CA GLY A 33 -13.15 -7.56 1.83
C GLY A 33 -13.79 -6.26 1.33
N VAL A 34 -13.84 -5.27 2.21
CA VAL A 34 -14.26 -3.90 1.89
C VAL A 34 -13.09 -2.95 2.16
N LEU A 35 -12.58 -2.27 1.14
CA LEU A 35 -11.48 -1.31 1.29
C LEU A 35 -12.02 0.11 1.44
N GLY A 36 -11.65 0.78 2.53
CA GLY A 36 -11.82 2.23 2.67
C GLY A 36 -10.65 2.97 2.05
N VAL A 37 -10.90 3.94 1.17
CA VAL A 37 -9.87 4.70 0.45
C VAL A 37 -10.01 6.18 0.76
N ILE A 38 -8.96 6.76 1.36
CA ILE A 38 -8.81 8.19 1.63
C ILE A 38 -7.54 8.66 0.91
N THR A 39 -7.66 8.93 -0.38
CA THR A 39 -6.55 9.32 -1.25
C THR A 39 -6.93 10.52 -2.13
N GLY A 40 -5.90 11.18 -2.62
CA GLY A 40 -5.96 12.36 -3.45
C GLY A 40 -6.25 13.66 -2.71
N SER A 41 -5.98 14.75 -3.40
CA SER A 41 -6.28 16.11 -2.98
C SER A 41 -6.60 16.96 -4.20
N ALA A 42 -7.00 18.21 -3.99
CA ALA A 42 -7.20 19.14 -5.10
C ALA A 42 -5.93 19.32 -5.96
N GLN A 43 -4.75 19.22 -5.34
CA GLN A 43 -3.46 19.32 -6.05
C GLN A 43 -3.07 18.02 -6.74
N TYR A 44 -3.43 16.87 -6.17
CA TYR A 44 -3.08 15.54 -6.68
C TYR A 44 -4.32 14.65 -6.82
N PRO A 45 -5.27 14.98 -7.71
CA PRO A 45 -6.49 14.20 -7.89
C PRO A 45 -6.21 12.82 -8.52
N GLY A 46 -5.18 12.72 -9.37
CA GLY A 46 -4.80 11.49 -10.07
C GLY A 46 -4.48 10.33 -9.12
N ALA A 47 -3.89 10.61 -7.96
CA ALA A 47 -3.61 9.59 -6.95
C ALA A 47 -4.88 8.86 -6.47
N ALA A 48 -6.01 9.57 -6.38
CA ALA A 48 -7.29 8.97 -6.01
C ALA A 48 -7.81 8.01 -7.08
N VAL A 49 -7.71 8.43 -8.34
CA VAL A 49 -8.16 7.66 -9.50
C VAL A 49 -7.31 6.41 -9.67
N LEU A 50 -5.97 6.55 -9.63
CA LEU A 50 -5.03 5.45 -9.82
C LEU A 50 -5.14 4.40 -8.70
N SER A 51 -5.10 4.83 -7.43
CA SER A 51 -5.19 3.90 -6.31
C SER A 51 -6.53 3.16 -6.27
N THR A 52 -7.64 3.84 -6.56
CA THR A 52 -8.98 3.22 -6.60
C THR A 52 -9.13 2.25 -7.76
N ALA A 53 -8.68 2.63 -8.96
CA ALA A 53 -8.73 1.76 -10.13
C ALA A 53 -7.83 0.51 -9.96
N ALA A 54 -6.64 0.68 -9.38
CA ALA A 54 -5.74 -0.43 -9.08
C ALA A 54 -6.33 -1.40 -8.03
N ALA A 55 -6.96 -0.86 -6.98
CA ALA A 55 -7.66 -1.69 -5.99
C ALA A 55 -8.80 -2.48 -6.62
N ALA A 56 -9.59 -1.87 -7.51
CA ALA A 56 -10.66 -2.54 -8.23
C ALA A 56 -10.14 -3.66 -9.13
N ALA A 57 -9.07 -3.39 -9.89
CA ALA A 57 -8.43 -4.37 -10.77
C ALA A 57 -7.79 -5.54 -10.01
N THR A 58 -7.47 -5.37 -8.73
CA THR A 58 -6.93 -6.42 -7.85
C THR A 58 -8.02 -7.38 -7.35
N GLY A 59 -9.30 -7.01 -7.46
CA GLY A 59 -10.43 -7.92 -7.19
C GLY A 59 -11.05 -7.83 -5.79
N VAL A 60 -10.84 -6.72 -5.07
CA VAL A 60 -11.51 -6.48 -3.78
C VAL A 60 -13.04 -6.52 -3.92
N GLY A 61 -13.75 -6.99 -2.89
CA GLY A 61 -15.20 -7.12 -2.89
C GLY A 61 -15.96 -5.81 -3.05
N MET A 62 -15.53 -4.77 -2.33
CA MET A 62 -16.13 -3.45 -2.38
C MET A 62 -15.10 -2.37 -2.05
N ILE A 63 -15.20 -1.22 -2.71
CA ILE A 63 -14.41 -0.02 -2.39
C ILE A 63 -15.34 1.06 -1.86
N ARG A 64 -14.99 1.61 -0.71
CA ARG A 64 -15.60 2.82 -0.15
C ARG A 64 -14.63 3.97 -0.32
N PHE A 65 -14.95 4.90 -1.22
CA PHE A 65 -14.12 6.07 -1.47
C PHE A 65 -14.59 7.25 -0.63
N HIS A 66 -13.69 7.85 0.13
CA HIS A 66 -13.98 8.93 1.07
C HIS A 66 -13.21 10.19 0.67
N SER A 67 -13.91 11.15 0.04
CA SER A 67 -13.31 12.43 -0.35
C SER A 67 -14.36 13.52 -0.58
N SER A 68 -13.92 14.69 -1.03
CA SER A 68 -14.83 15.76 -1.48
C SER A 68 -15.58 15.37 -2.76
N SER A 69 -16.70 16.06 -3.03
CA SER A 69 -17.57 15.77 -4.18
C SER A 69 -16.81 15.80 -5.52
N GLY A 70 -15.91 16.77 -5.73
CA GLY A 70 -15.14 16.87 -6.97
C GLY A 70 -14.24 15.65 -7.23
N LEU A 71 -13.53 15.15 -6.21
CA LEU A 71 -12.69 13.96 -6.33
C LEU A 71 -13.53 12.69 -6.51
N ALA A 72 -14.67 12.62 -5.81
CA ALA A 72 -15.61 11.53 -5.96
C ALA A 72 -16.11 11.38 -7.41
N HIS A 73 -16.43 12.48 -8.10
CA HIS A 73 -16.84 12.43 -9.50
C HIS A 73 -15.75 11.88 -10.43
N LEU A 74 -14.48 12.28 -10.23
CA LEU A 74 -13.36 11.78 -11.03
C LEU A 74 -13.15 10.26 -10.83
N VAL A 75 -13.21 9.81 -9.58
CA VAL A 75 -13.10 8.38 -9.24
C VAL A 75 -14.27 7.60 -9.85
N LEU A 76 -15.51 8.07 -9.69
CA LEU A 76 -16.70 7.41 -10.22
C LEU A 76 -16.71 7.33 -11.76
N HIS A 77 -16.09 8.29 -12.44
CA HIS A 77 -15.97 8.25 -13.90
C HIS A 77 -15.09 7.09 -14.38
N THR A 78 -14.00 6.80 -13.66
CA THR A 78 -13.06 5.72 -14.03
C THR A 78 -13.42 4.38 -13.40
N THR A 79 -13.90 4.41 -12.15
CA THR A 79 -14.25 3.24 -11.33
C THR A 79 -15.68 3.40 -10.79
N PRO A 80 -16.71 3.18 -11.62
CA PRO A 80 -18.11 3.35 -11.22
C PRO A 80 -18.57 2.34 -10.15
N SER A 81 -17.80 1.27 -9.92
CA SER A 81 -18.04 0.29 -8.87
C SER A 81 -17.66 0.78 -7.47
N ALA A 82 -16.93 1.90 -7.35
CA ALA A 82 -16.61 2.52 -6.07
C ALA A 82 -17.85 3.16 -5.45
N VAL A 83 -18.01 3.01 -4.14
CA VAL A 83 -19.15 3.57 -3.40
C VAL A 83 -18.70 4.76 -2.57
N VAL A 84 -19.28 5.94 -2.83
CA VAL A 84 -18.96 7.18 -2.13
C VAL A 84 -19.93 7.37 -0.96
N GLN A 85 -19.88 6.45 0.00
CA GLN A 85 -20.70 6.50 1.21
C GLN A 85 -19.96 5.95 2.42
N PRO A 86 -20.22 6.50 3.62
CA PRO A 86 -19.72 5.94 4.87
C PRO A 86 -20.16 4.49 5.09
N GLY A 87 -19.34 3.71 5.79
CA GLY A 87 -19.70 2.37 6.23
C GLY A 87 -18.54 1.64 6.88
N LYS A 88 -18.80 0.38 7.29
CA LYS A 88 -17.75 -0.51 7.78
C LYS A 88 -16.81 -0.89 6.65
N VAL A 89 -15.53 -0.96 6.97
CA VAL A 89 -14.48 -1.44 6.06
C VAL A 89 -13.67 -2.55 6.75
N ALA A 90 -13.02 -3.38 5.96
CA ALA A 90 -12.10 -4.44 6.40
C ALA A 90 -10.66 -3.95 6.49
N ALA A 91 -10.31 -2.89 5.75
CA ALA A 91 -9.01 -2.22 5.82
C ALA A 91 -9.10 -0.78 5.31
N TRP A 92 -8.09 0.03 5.64
CA TRP A 92 -7.93 1.40 5.16
C TRP A 92 -6.69 1.56 4.27
N LEU A 93 -6.82 2.35 3.20
CA LEU A 93 -5.72 2.92 2.42
C LEU A 93 -5.78 4.44 2.52
N ILE A 94 -4.70 5.06 3.01
CA ILE A 94 -4.69 6.49 3.32
C ILE A 94 -3.38 7.12 2.85
N GLY A 95 -3.46 8.31 2.24
CA GLY A 95 -2.33 9.25 2.17
C GLY A 95 -1.75 9.53 0.79
N SER A 96 -1.88 8.62 -0.18
CA SER A 96 -1.48 8.88 -1.57
C SER A 96 -2.12 10.18 -2.09
N GLY A 97 -1.31 11.10 -2.62
CA GLY A 97 -1.80 12.42 -3.10
C GLY A 97 -2.26 13.41 -2.02
N ILE A 98 -1.99 13.15 -0.74
CA ILE A 98 -2.24 14.09 0.37
C ILE A 98 -0.94 14.85 0.69
N PRO A 99 -0.93 16.21 0.71
CA PRO A 99 0.27 16.96 1.04
C PRO A 99 0.58 16.91 2.55
N ALA A 100 1.84 16.65 2.91
CA ALA A 100 2.28 16.53 4.30
C ALA A 100 2.24 17.85 5.11
N LYS A 101 2.32 19.03 4.45
CA LYS A 101 2.54 20.34 5.10
C LYS A 101 1.28 21.18 5.39
N LYS A 102 0.08 20.75 4.99
CA LYS A 102 -1.11 21.63 4.95
C LYS A 102 -2.28 21.12 5.81
N TYR A 103 -1.99 20.76 7.06
CA TYR A 103 -3.00 20.24 7.99
C TYR A 103 -3.76 21.33 8.78
N SER A 104 -3.59 22.63 8.45
CA SER A 104 -4.23 23.75 9.18
C SER A 104 -5.56 24.28 8.59
N ASP A 105 -5.90 24.02 7.32
CA ASP A 105 -7.04 24.71 6.68
C ASP A 105 -8.25 23.80 6.43
N ILE A 106 -9.46 24.30 6.74
CA ILE A 106 -10.87 23.86 6.54
C ILE A 106 -11.12 22.51 5.81
N SER A 107 -10.39 22.18 4.75
CA SER A 107 -10.28 20.81 4.21
C SER A 107 -9.83 19.77 5.24
N THR A 108 -9.15 20.19 6.31
CA THR A 108 -8.74 19.40 7.46
C THR A 108 -9.95 18.85 8.20
N TRP A 109 -11.08 19.54 8.33
CA TRP A 109 -12.17 19.04 9.18
C TRP A 109 -12.83 17.78 8.63
N LEU A 110 -13.17 17.76 7.33
CA LEU A 110 -13.72 16.56 6.68
C LEU A 110 -12.68 15.43 6.66
N ARG A 111 -11.42 15.72 6.35
CA ARG A 111 -10.34 14.72 6.39
C ARG A 111 -10.13 14.19 7.81
N HIS A 112 -10.13 15.06 8.82
CA HIS A 112 -10.02 14.72 10.23
C HIS A 112 -11.17 13.83 10.68
N ARG A 113 -12.40 14.04 10.19
CA ARG A 113 -13.50 13.10 10.42
C ARG A 113 -13.22 11.72 9.83
N TRP A 114 -12.68 11.65 8.61
CA TRP A 114 -12.32 10.37 7.99
C TRP A 114 -11.13 9.69 8.68
N PHE A 115 -10.10 10.45 9.06
CA PHE A 115 -8.98 9.95 9.87
C PHE A 115 -9.47 9.46 11.23
N LYS A 116 -10.35 10.21 11.89
CA LYS A 116 -10.98 9.77 13.15
C LYS A 116 -11.78 8.49 12.95
N LEU A 117 -12.50 8.34 11.85
CA LEU A 117 -13.19 7.08 11.53
C LEU A 117 -12.23 5.92 11.32
N ALA A 118 -11.09 6.15 10.69
CA ALA A 118 -10.04 5.14 10.54
C ALA A 118 -9.41 4.78 11.90
N SER A 119 -9.17 5.75 12.78
CA SER A 119 -8.66 5.50 14.14
C SER A 119 -9.69 4.83 15.05
N LEU A 120 -11.00 4.98 14.77
CA LEU A 120 -12.07 4.34 15.53
C LEU A 120 -12.30 2.87 15.15
N GLN A 121 -11.74 2.42 14.02
CA GLN A 121 -11.86 1.03 13.57
C GLN A 121 -10.52 0.32 13.73
N SER A 122 -10.49 -0.75 14.52
CA SER A 122 -9.31 -1.59 14.76
C SER A 122 -9.01 -2.52 13.58
N VAL A 123 -9.02 -1.99 12.35
CA VAL A 123 -8.80 -2.74 11.12
C VAL A 123 -7.43 -2.42 10.52
N PRO A 124 -6.80 -3.36 9.79
CA PRO A 124 -5.50 -3.12 9.16
C PRO A 124 -5.49 -1.85 8.31
N THR A 125 -4.40 -1.08 8.39
CA THR A 125 -4.29 0.23 7.75
C THR A 125 -2.99 0.36 6.95
N VAL A 126 -3.09 0.81 5.71
CA VAL A 126 -1.98 1.13 4.82
C VAL A 126 -1.83 2.66 4.76
N LEU A 127 -0.67 3.15 5.15
CA LEU A 127 -0.31 4.57 5.14
C LEU A 127 0.75 4.81 4.07
N ASP A 128 0.41 5.64 3.08
CA ASP A 128 1.31 6.03 2.00
C ASP A 128 1.55 7.54 2.01
N ALA A 129 2.71 7.97 1.51
CA ALA A 129 3.09 9.37 1.29
C ALA A 129 2.64 10.34 2.41
N GLY A 130 1.59 11.12 2.15
CA GLY A 130 1.08 12.16 3.03
C GLY A 130 0.58 11.68 4.39
N ALA A 131 0.31 10.39 4.56
CA ALA A 131 -0.18 9.80 5.79
C ALA A 131 0.92 9.20 6.67
N LEU A 132 2.18 9.18 6.23
CA LEU A 132 3.30 8.61 6.98
C LEU A 132 3.51 9.26 8.35
N TYR A 133 3.05 10.50 8.56
CA TYR A 133 3.12 11.16 9.88
C TYR A 133 2.29 10.45 10.96
N LEU A 134 1.25 9.69 10.58
CA LEU A 134 0.42 8.88 11.48
C LEU A 134 1.08 7.57 11.91
N THR A 135 2.30 7.29 11.43
CA THR A 135 3.00 6.06 11.79
C THR A 135 3.19 5.96 13.30
N GLY A 136 2.83 4.82 13.88
CA GLY A 136 2.93 4.58 15.33
C GLY A 136 1.90 5.32 16.18
N SER A 137 0.92 6.02 15.58
CA SER A 137 -0.21 6.60 16.33
C SER A 137 -1.46 5.72 16.34
N LEU A 138 -1.37 4.53 15.74
CA LEU A 138 -2.48 3.61 15.53
C LEU A 138 -2.16 2.28 16.24
N GLU A 139 -3.15 1.70 16.91
CA GLU A 139 -3.00 0.41 17.63
C GLU A 139 -3.19 -0.79 16.70
N GLN A 140 -3.89 -0.60 15.57
CA GLN A 140 -4.12 -1.64 14.58
C GLN A 140 -2.85 -2.02 13.78
N PRO A 141 -2.83 -3.22 13.15
CA PRO A 141 -1.79 -3.59 12.20
C PRO A 141 -1.62 -2.52 11.11
N THR A 142 -0.45 -1.90 11.08
CA THR A 142 -0.17 -0.77 10.19
C THR A 142 0.97 -1.12 9.24
N LEU A 143 0.75 -0.85 7.95
CA LEU A 143 1.76 -0.93 6.90
C LEU A 143 2.06 0.48 6.40
N ILE A 144 3.34 0.82 6.30
CA ILE A 144 3.79 2.04 5.65
C ILE A 144 4.53 1.71 4.35
N THR A 145 4.39 2.54 3.32
CA THR A 145 5.00 2.32 2.00
C THR A 145 5.98 3.44 1.58
N PRO A 146 6.98 3.82 2.40
CA PRO A 146 7.86 4.94 2.07
C PRO A 146 8.85 4.62 0.95
N HIS A 147 9.29 5.63 0.20
CA HIS A 147 10.57 5.60 -0.50
C HIS A 147 11.72 6.08 0.41
N SER A 148 12.98 6.01 -0.03
CA SER A 148 14.15 6.37 0.80
C SER A 148 14.06 7.78 1.41
N GLY A 149 13.72 8.79 0.61
CA GLY A 149 13.47 10.16 1.09
C GLY A 149 12.34 10.28 2.13
N GLU A 150 11.20 9.63 1.90
CA GLU A 150 10.09 9.58 2.87
C GLU A 150 10.51 8.91 4.19
N LEU A 151 11.26 7.81 4.11
CA LEU A 151 11.75 7.09 5.28
C LEU A 151 12.77 7.92 6.06
N SER A 152 13.72 8.57 5.38
CA SER A 152 14.70 9.47 5.99
C SER A 152 14.03 10.62 6.74
N ALA A 153 13.05 11.27 6.11
CA ALA A 153 12.28 12.34 6.74
C ALA A 153 11.50 11.85 7.96
N LEU A 154 10.85 10.68 7.85
CA LEU A 154 10.10 10.07 8.94
C LEU A 154 11.00 9.73 10.13
N LEU A 155 12.11 9.01 9.90
CA LEU A 155 13.06 8.65 10.96
C LEU A 155 13.69 9.87 11.62
N THR A 156 14.07 10.88 10.84
CA THR A 156 14.60 12.15 11.37
C THR A 156 13.57 12.84 12.26
N SER A 157 12.29 12.88 11.86
CA SER A 157 11.22 13.43 12.69
C SER A 157 10.98 12.67 14.01
N ARG A 158 11.46 11.42 14.09
CA ARG A 158 11.40 10.56 15.28
C ARG A 158 12.73 10.50 16.04
N GLY A 159 13.65 11.41 15.77
CA GLY A 159 14.92 11.53 16.48
C GLY A 159 16.03 10.58 16.01
N VAL A 160 15.85 9.91 14.86
CA VAL A 160 16.86 9.05 14.23
C VAL A 160 17.33 9.70 12.94
N PRO A 161 18.34 10.60 12.98
CA PRO A 161 18.83 11.26 11.79
C PRO A 161 19.53 10.27 10.86
N VAL A 162 19.10 10.24 9.60
CA VAL A 162 19.68 9.38 8.56
C VAL A 162 19.52 10.04 7.19
N SER A 163 20.56 9.97 6.37
CA SER A 163 20.51 10.50 5.00
C SER A 163 19.88 9.51 4.01
N VAL A 164 19.44 10.00 2.86
CA VAL A 164 18.85 9.15 1.80
C VAL A 164 19.89 8.16 1.27
N GLU A 165 21.12 8.61 1.09
CA GLU A 165 22.25 7.83 0.58
C GLU A 165 22.59 6.68 1.55
N ALA A 166 22.50 6.92 2.86
CA ALA A 166 22.70 5.88 3.86
C ALA A 166 21.61 4.80 3.78
N ILE A 167 20.36 5.17 3.49
CA ILE A 167 19.26 4.23 3.29
C ILE A 167 19.47 3.42 2.02
N GLU A 168 19.85 4.07 0.92
CA GLU A 168 20.09 3.41 -0.37
C GLU A 168 21.32 2.49 -0.37
N ALA A 169 22.33 2.80 0.45
CA ALA A 169 23.52 1.96 0.62
C ALA A 169 23.25 0.63 1.35
N ASP A 170 22.29 0.59 2.28
CA ASP A 170 21.90 -0.62 3.02
C ASP A 170 20.38 -0.65 3.33
N PRO A 171 19.53 -0.78 2.29
CA PRO A 171 18.08 -0.67 2.44
C PRO A 171 17.53 -1.76 3.36
N LYS A 172 18.15 -2.95 3.38
CA LYS A 172 17.77 -4.07 4.23
C LYS A 172 17.93 -3.72 5.71
N LYS A 173 19.06 -3.14 6.12
CA LYS A 173 19.28 -2.72 7.50
C LYS A 173 18.30 -1.63 7.91
N TRP A 174 18.06 -0.65 7.04
CA TRP A 174 17.21 0.49 7.39
C TRP A 174 15.74 0.15 7.45
N VAL A 175 15.22 -0.71 6.55
CA VAL A 175 13.83 -1.17 6.63
C VAL A 175 13.58 -1.99 7.91
N GLN A 176 14.54 -2.83 8.32
CA GLN A 176 14.48 -3.58 9.59
C GLN A 176 14.48 -2.64 10.80
N GLY A 177 15.44 -1.72 10.83
CA GLY A 177 15.57 -0.74 11.92
C GLY A 177 14.31 0.13 12.03
N ALA A 178 13.79 0.60 10.91
CA ALA A 178 12.56 1.38 10.85
C ALA A 178 11.35 0.60 11.36
N ALA A 179 11.15 -0.63 10.89
CA ALA A 179 10.04 -1.47 11.31
C ALA A 179 10.02 -1.68 12.83
N LYS A 180 11.18 -1.99 13.41
CA LYS A 180 11.34 -2.17 14.86
C LYS A 180 11.16 -0.87 15.64
N THR A 181 11.73 0.24 15.15
CA THR A 181 11.68 1.55 15.83
C THR A 181 10.27 2.13 15.83
N LEU A 182 9.54 1.94 14.73
CA LEU A 182 8.22 2.50 14.52
C LEU A 182 7.08 1.56 14.96
N GLY A 183 7.39 0.28 15.23
CA GLY A 183 6.40 -0.73 15.62
C GLY A 183 5.39 -1.08 14.52
N VAL A 184 5.78 -0.95 13.25
CA VAL A 184 4.91 -1.17 12.08
C VAL A 184 5.57 -2.06 11.04
N THR A 185 4.78 -2.54 10.08
CA THR A 185 5.33 -3.16 8.87
C THR A 185 5.76 -2.05 7.90
N VAL A 186 6.94 -2.18 7.30
CA VAL A 186 7.51 -1.20 6.37
C VAL A 186 7.77 -1.88 5.04
N LEU A 187 7.21 -1.35 3.96
CA LEU A 187 7.58 -1.66 2.59
C LEU A 187 8.41 -0.49 2.04
N LEU A 188 9.71 -0.68 1.96
CA LEU A 188 10.64 0.32 1.45
C LEU A 188 10.74 0.20 -0.07
N LYS A 189 10.21 1.21 -0.78
CA LYS A 189 10.26 1.32 -2.24
C LYS A 189 11.69 1.65 -2.69
N GLY A 190 12.17 0.98 -3.73
CA GLY A 190 13.49 1.18 -4.32
C GLY A 190 13.69 0.32 -5.58
N SER A 191 14.91 0.26 -6.10
CA SER A 191 15.26 -0.64 -7.20
C SER A 191 15.03 -2.11 -6.84
N ILE A 192 15.32 -2.45 -5.58
CA ILE A 192 14.89 -3.67 -4.90
C ILE A 192 13.97 -3.24 -3.76
N THR A 193 12.74 -3.72 -3.78
CA THR A 193 11.79 -3.47 -2.69
C THR A 193 12.06 -4.44 -1.55
N PHE A 194 12.12 -3.91 -0.33
CA PHE A 194 12.17 -4.73 0.88
C PHE A 194 10.91 -4.52 1.71
N VAL A 195 10.44 -5.58 2.35
CA VAL A 195 9.37 -5.53 3.34
C VAL A 195 9.91 -6.06 4.66
N ALA A 196 9.70 -5.35 5.76
CA ALA A 196 10.07 -5.83 7.08
C ALA A 196 9.02 -5.53 8.14
N ASN A 197 8.95 -6.39 9.14
CA ASN A 197 8.35 -6.11 10.44
C ASN A 197 9.37 -6.49 11.55
N ASP A 198 8.95 -6.62 12.80
CA ASP A 198 9.85 -6.96 13.92
C ASP A 198 10.49 -8.37 13.81
N GLU A 199 9.87 -9.28 13.06
CA GLU A 199 10.31 -10.68 12.96
C GLU A 199 10.91 -11.02 11.59
N LEU A 200 10.27 -10.55 10.53
CA LEU A 200 10.49 -10.98 9.17
C LEU A 200 11.12 -9.87 8.33
N VAL A 201 11.99 -10.29 7.39
CA VAL A 201 12.43 -9.47 6.27
C VAL A 201 12.25 -10.23 4.99
N ILE A 202 11.61 -9.59 4.04
CA ILE A 202 11.34 -10.07 2.70
C ILE A 202 12.08 -9.19 1.71
N GLU A 203 12.81 -9.82 0.80
CA GLU A 203 13.42 -9.19 -0.37
C GLU A 203 12.63 -9.59 -1.61
N LEU A 204 12.18 -8.60 -2.39
CA LEU A 204 11.52 -8.86 -3.67
C LEU A 204 12.53 -8.95 -4.82
N PRO A 205 12.20 -9.66 -5.91
CA PRO A 205 12.98 -9.61 -7.14
C PRO A 205 13.08 -8.18 -7.70
N VAL A 206 14.17 -7.91 -8.42
CA VAL A 206 14.35 -6.64 -9.14
C VAL A 206 13.20 -6.42 -10.11
N ALA A 207 12.55 -5.26 -10.01
CA ALA A 207 11.48 -4.86 -10.90
C ALA A 207 12.01 -4.14 -12.15
N THR A 208 11.15 -3.92 -13.14
CA THR A 208 11.54 -3.18 -14.35
C THR A 208 11.88 -1.71 -14.01
N PRO A 209 13.00 -1.14 -14.50
CA PRO A 209 13.34 0.26 -14.28
C PRO A 209 12.28 1.24 -14.80
N TRP A 210 11.47 0.80 -15.77
CA TRP A 210 10.34 1.57 -16.31
C TRP A 210 9.25 1.91 -15.27
N LEU A 211 9.31 1.32 -14.06
CA LEU A 211 8.47 1.69 -12.92
C LEU A 211 8.76 3.10 -12.36
N ALA A 212 9.87 3.72 -12.76
CA ALA A 212 10.22 5.10 -12.42
C ALA A 212 9.34 6.13 -13.16
N THR A 213 8.02 5.97 -13.06
CA THR A 213 6.99 6.83 -13.64
C THR A 213 6.06 7.34 -12.55
N ALA A 214 5.54 8.55 -12.72
CA ALA A 214 4.62 9.14 -11.76
C ALA A 214 3.35 8.29 -11.61
N GLY A 215 2.81 8.20 -10.39
CA GLY A 215 1.58 7.44 -10.11
C GLY A 215 1.76 5.93 -9.95
N SER A 216 2.91 5.36 -10.30
CA SER A 216 3.27 3.96 -10.06
C SER A 216 3.11 3.56 -8.58
N GLY A 217 3.54 4.45 -7.67
CA GLY A 217 3.34 4.26 -6.22
C GLY A 217 1.87 4.23 -5.80
N ASP A 218 1.00 5.04 -6.42
CA ASP A 218 -0.44 5.06 -6.13
C ASP A 218 -1.11 3.75 -6.57
N VAL A 219 -0.66 3.18 -7.70
CA VAL A 219 -1.09 1.87 -8.19
C VAL A 219 -0.66 0.77 -7.22
N LEU A 220 0.59 0.78 -6.78
CA LEU A 220 1.09 -0.15 -5.76
C LEU A 220 0.27 -0.07 -4.47
N ALA A 221 0.00 1.14 -3.98
CA ALA A 221 -0.79 1.36 -2.77
C ALA A 221 -2.22 0.82 -2.92
N GLY A 222 -2.83 1.00 -4.08
CA GLY A 222 -4.14 0.43 -4.42
C GLY A 222 -4.15 -1.11 -4.41
N ILE A 223 -3.16 -1.74 -5.05
CA ILE A 223 -3.01 -3.20 -5.06
C ILE A 223 -2.87 -3.74 -3.64
N ILE A 224 -1.96 -3.15 -2.85
CA ILE A 224 -1.73 -3.58 -1.47
C ILE A 224 -2.99 -3.37 -0.62
N GLY A 225 -3.65 -2.22 -0.73
CA GLY A 225 -4.88 -1.94 0.01
C GLY A 225 -5.96 -3.00 -0.25
N ALA A 226 -6.15 -3.40 -1.51
CA ALA A 226 -7.09 -4.46 -1.87
C ALA A 226 -6.71 -5.82 -1.27
N LEU A 227 -5.43 -6.19 -1.29
CA LEU A 227 -4.97 -7.44 -0.68
C LEU A 227 -5.07 -7.44 0.85
N VAL A 228 -4.81 -6.30 1.49
CA VAL A 228 -4.97 -6.12 2.94
C VAL A 228 -6.45 -6.21 3.33
N ALA A 229 -7.35 -5.64 2.54
CA ALA A 229 -8.79 -5.74 2.78
C ALA A 229 -9.33 -7.16 2.63
N THR A 230 -8.81 -7.93 1.67
CA THR A 230 -9.19 -9.34 1.44
C THR A 230 -8.61 -10.27 2.51
N ASN A 231 -7.37 -10.04 2.96
CA ASN A 231 -6.70 -10.86 3.98
C ASN A 231 -6.89 -10.30 5.41
N SER A 232 -7.93 -9.50 5.67
CA SER A 232 -8.03 -8.76 6.94
C SER A 232 -8.10 -9.68 8.16
N VAL A 233 -8.78 -10.82 8.03
CA VAL A 233 -8.92 -11.82 9.09
C VAL A 233 -7.58 -12.50 9.37
N GLU A 234 -6.87 -12.92 8.33
CA GLU A 234 -5.55 -13.55 8.45
C GLU A 234 -4.53 -12.60 9.04
N ILE A 235 -4.59 -11.31 8.71
CA ILE A 235 -3.71 -10.27 9.26
C ILE A 235 -3.96 -10.02 10.75
N LEU A 236 -5.23 -10.05 11.17
CA LEU A 236 -5.58 -9.89 12.59
C LEU A 236 -5.17 -11.12 13.43
N ASN A 237 -5.10 -12.30 12.81
CA ASN A 237 -4.67 -13.54 13.46
C ASN A 237 -3.14 -13.70 13.49
N ASP A 238 -2.42 -13.21 12.48
CA ASP A 238 -0.96 -13.27 12.40
C ASP A 238 -0.37 -11.96 11.88
N LYS A 239 0.38 -11.26 12.73
CA LYS A 239 1.06 -10.00 12.40
C LYS A 239 2.05 -10.14 11.24
N ASN A 240 2.63 -11.32 11.02
CA ASN A 240 3.56 -11.55 9.92
C ASN A 240 2.85 -11.56 8.56
N ARG A 241 1.56 -11.90 8.56
CA ARG A 241 0.75 -11.94 7.35
C ARG A 241 0.68 -10.59 6.64
N LEU A 242 0.70 -9.48 7.37
CA LEU A 242 0.70 -8.14 6.76
C LEU A 242 1.96 -7.91 5.89
N ALA A 243 3.12 -8.37 6.34
CA ALA A 243 4.36 -8.28 5.57
C ALA A 243 4.32 -9.17 4.31
N GLU A 244 3.77 -10.38 4.42
CA GLU A 244 3.58 -11.29 3.28
C GLU A 244 2.61 -10.72 2.23
N VAL A 245 1.52 -10.12 2.68
CA VAL A 245 0.52 -9.47 1.84
C VAL A 245 1.12 -8.24 1.14
N ALA A 246 1.87 -7.41 1.87
CA ALA A 246 2.57 -6.25 1.30
C ALA A 246 3.59 -6.67 0.23
N ALA A 247 4.38 -7.72 0.51
CA ALA A 247 5.31 -8.28 -0.46
C ALA A 247 4.58 -8.86 -1.69
N THR A 248 3.44 -9.52 -1.48
CA THR A 248 2.62 -10.02 -2.59
C THR A 248 2.07 -8.90 -3.46
N GLY A 249 1.62 -7.79 -2.87
CA GLY A 249 1.16 -6.62 -3.61
C GLY A 249 2.26 -5.99 -4.45
N ALA A 250 3.47 -5.83 -3.89
CA ALA A 250 4.63 -5.37 -4.65
C ALA A 250 5.06 -6.35 -5.74
N TYR A 251 4.93 -7.66 -5.52
CA TYR A 251 5.23 -8.68 -6.52
C TYR A 251 4.25 -8.60 -7.70
N ILE A 252 2.94 -8.51 -7.43
CA ILE A 252 1.90 -8.33 -8.46
C ILE A 252 2.15 -7.04 -9.24
N HIS A 253 2.45 -5.94 -8.56
CA HIS A 253 2.75 -4.66 -9.18
C HIS A 253 3.95 -4.75 -10.14
N ALA A 254 5.07 -5.34 -9.69
CA ALA A 254 6.26 -5.51 -10.50
C ALA A 254 6.00 -6.40 -11.73
N HIS A 255 5.19 -7.45 -11.57
CA HIS A 255 4.85 -8.36 -12.66
C HIS A 255 3.89 -7.72 -13.67
N ALA A 256 2.88 -6.99 -13.21
CA ALA A 256 1.99 -6.20 -14.05
C ALA A 256 2.76 -5.14 -14.85
N ALA A 257 3.72 -4.45 -14.22
CA ALA A 257 4.57 -3.49 -14.89
C ALA A 257 5.50 -4.11 -15.94
N LYS A 258 6.03 -5.31 -15.67
CA LYS A 258 6.79 -6.07 -16.66
C LYS A 258 5.93 -6.42 -17.88
N ASN A 259 4.70 -6.87 -17.66
CA ASN A 259 3.75 -7.21 -18.72
C ASN A 259 3.35 -5.97 -19.54
N ALA A 260 3.11 -4.85 -18.87
CA ALA A 260 2.77 -3.57 -19.50
C ALA A 260 3.95 -3.01 -20.33
N SER A 261 5.17 -3.14 -19.81
CA SER A 261 6.37 -2.58 -20.42
C SER A 261 6.75 -3.28 -21.71
N ARG A 262 6.76 -4.62 -21.72
CA ARG A 262 7.29 -5.40 -22.85
C ARG A 262 8.71 -4.93 -23.30
N GLY A 263 9.48 -4.34 -22.38
CA GLY A 263 10.80 -3.77 -22.64
C GLY A 263 10.84 -2.26 -22.91
N GLY A 264 9.69 -1.58 -23.03
CA GLY A 264 9.58 -0.15 -23.30
C GLY A 264 8.95 0.69 -22.18
N PRO A 265 8.81 2.01 -22.40
CA PRO A 265 8.19 2.94 -21.45
C PRO A 265 6.76 2.56 -21.06
N ILE A 266 6.37 2.86 -19.82
CA ILE A 266 5.03 2.63 -19.29
C ILE A 266 4.49 3.84 -18.53
N SER A 267 3.15 3.94 -18.51
CA SER A 267 2.42 4.81 -17.59
C SER A 267 1.77 3.98 -16.48
N ALA A 268 1.36 4.64 -15.39
CA ALA A 268 0.66 3.99 -14.28
C ALA A 268 -0.64 3.30 -14.73
N GLU A 269 -1.37 3.89 -15.68
CA GLU A 269 -2.62 3.35 -16.23
C GLU A 269 -2.39 2.05 -17.01
N MET A 270 -1.24 1.91 -17.68
CA MET A 270 -0.88 0.67 -18.36
C MET A 270 -0.67 -0.47 -17.37
N ILE A 271 -0.08 -0.19 -16.21
CA ILE A 271 0.11 -1.18 -15.14
C ILE A 271 -1.25 -1.69 -14.65
N ILE A 272 -2.22 -0.79 -14.46
CA ILE A 272 -3.57 -1.15 -13.97
C ILE A 272 -4.23 -2.18 -14.88
N LYS A 273 -4.10 -2.05 -16.20
CA LYS A 273 -4.68 -2.97 -17.19
C LYS A 273 -4.12 -4.39 -17.09
N GLU A 274 -2.91 -4.54 -16.58
CA GLU A 274 -2.19 -5.82 -16.50
C GLU A 274 -2.30 -6.50 -15.12
N ILE A 275 -2.91 -5.85 -14.11
CA ILE A 275 -3.03 -6.38 -12.74
C ILE A 275 -3.74 -7.75 -12.71
N SER A 276 -4.93 -7.83 -13.32
CA SER A 276 -5.71 -9.08 -13.34
C SER A 276 -4.97 -10.21 -14.07
N GLY A 277 -4.30 -9.88 -15.17
CA GLY A 277 -3.45 -10.82 -15.91
C GLY A 277 -2.27 -11.32 -15.08
N ALA A 278 -1.62 -10.43 -14.33
CA ALA A 278 -0.54 -10.80 -13.41
C ALA A 278 -1.02 -11.72 -12.28
N ILE A 279 -2.17 -11.43 -11.67
CA ILE A 279 -2.78 -12.28 -10.63
C ILE A 279 -3.12 -13.66 -11.21
N SER A 280 -3.74 -13.71 -12.40
CA SER A 280 -4.08 -14.97 -13.07
C SER A 280 -2.84 -15.85 -13.32
N GLN A 281 -1.71 -15.24 -13.72
CA GLN A 281 -0.46 -15.97 -13.93
C GLN A 281 0.12 -16.55 -12.64
N LEU A 282 -0.07 -15.89 -11.50
CA LEU A 282 0.36 -16.39 -10.18
C LEU A 282 -0.52 -17.52 -9.65
N LEU A 283 -1.80 -17.56 -10.06
CA LEU A 283 -2.75 -18.58 -9.64
C LEU A 283 -2.65 -19.89 -10.43
N LYS A 284 -2.00 -19.87 -11.61
CA LYS A 284 -1.64 -21.07 -12.35
C LYS A 284 -0.62 -21.92 -11.57
#